data_AF-U1PLE5-F1
#
_entry.id   AF-U1PLE5-F1
#
_cell.length_a   1.000
_cell.length_b   1.000
_cell.length_c   1.000
_cell.angle_alpha   90.00
_cell.angle_beta   90.00
_cell.angle_gamma   90.00
#
_symmetry.space_group_name_H-M   'P 1'
#
loop_
_entity.id
_entity.type
_entity.pdbx_description
1 polymer ?
#
loop_
_entity_poly.entity_id
_entity_poly.type
_entity_poly.pdbx_seq_one_letter_code
_entity_poly.pdbx_strand_id
1 'polypeptide(L)'
;MDAVYLPRVRAATSLGDYEYTYTCDVAGPSYRTAEDGVRRCVQCGDTTDSSYTHCDNCGSINCTDHIETERLVGDPVCTGCAVTGQFFFSTKYFYSEANREQFREEYESMAIHERAMENPPLVAGAALATLLAVLFVLFAVGVL
;
A
#
# COMPACT_ATOMS: atom_id res chain seq x y z
N MET A 1 -43.40 11.88 27.19
CA MET A 1 -42.26 11.87 26.26
C MET A 1 -42.86 11.77 24.88
N ASP A 2 -42.69 12.79 24.05
CA ASP A 2 -43.16 12.76 22.67
C ASP A 2 -42.18 11.96 21.80
N ALA A 3 -42.71 11.07 20.95
CA ALA A 3 -41.90 10.32 20.02
C ALA A 3 -41.39 11.26 18.93
N VAL A 4 -40.06 11.37 18.82
CA VAL A 4 -39.41 12.14 17.75
C VAL A 4 -38.95 11.16 16.67
N TYR A 5 -39.31 11.44 15.42
CA TYR A 5 -38.83 10.66 14.28
C TYR A 5 -37.35 10.96 14.02
N LEU A 6 -36.52 9.93 14.00
CA LEU A 6 -35.10 10.01 13.66
C LEU A 6 -34.85 9.26 12.34
N PRO A 7 -34.68 9.98 11.22
CA PRO A 7 -34.34 9.36 9.93
C PRO A 7 -33.05 8.54 10.00
N ARG A 8 -33.09 7.34 9.42
CA ARG A 8 -31.92 6.49 9.19
C ARG A 8 -31.61 6.39 7.71
N VAL A 9 -30.38 6.75 7.33
CA VAL A 9 -29.87 6.62 5.96
C VAL A 9 -28.93 5.43 5.91
N ARG A 10 -29.09 4.60 4.87
CA ARG A 10 -28.21 3.46 4.58
C ARG A 10 -27.72 3.58 3.14
N ALA A 11 -26.41 3.46 2.95
CA ALA A 11 -25.77 3.33 1.65
C ALA A 11 -25.00 2.01 1.61
N ALA A 12 -25.03 1.34 0.45
CA ALA A 12 -24.26 0.15 0.18
C ALA A 12 -23.49 0.34 -1.13
N THR A 13 -22.21 -0.05 -1.14
CA THR A 13 -21.33 0.04 -2.30
C THR A 13 -20.59 -1.27 -2.46
N SER A 14 -20.57 -1.81 -3.67
CA SER A 14 -19.79 -3.01 -4.00
C SER A 14 -18.43 -2.62 -4.57
N LEU A 15 -17.37 -3.29 -4.12
CA LEU A 15 -16.01 -3.20 -4.67
C LEU A 15 -15.44 -4.60 -4.76
N GLY A 16 -15.17 -5.08 -5.98
CA GLY A 16 -14.69 -6.44 -6.22
C GLY A 16 -15.60 -7.48 -5.55
N ASP A 17 -15.03 -8.26 -4.64
CA ASP A 17 -15.71 -9.34 -3.91
C ASP A 17 -16.42 -8.86 -2.63
N TYR A 18 -16.38 -7.56 -2.31
CA TYR A 18 -16.86 -7.00 -1.05
C TYR A 18 -18.05 -6.05 -1.25
N GLU A 19 -18.93 -6.02 -0.25
CA GLU A 19 -19.99 -5.02 -0.11
C GLU A 19 -19.79 -4.22 1.19
N TYR A 20 -19.70 -2.90 1.07
CA TYR A 20 -19.51 -1.99 2.18
C TYR A 20 -20.78 -1.24 2.47
N THR A 21 -21.17 -1.21 3.74
CA THR A 21 -22.33 -0.45 4.22
C THR A 21 -21.88 0.76 5.02
N TYR A 22 -22.55 1.89 4.79
CA TYR A 22 -22.51 3.05 5.68
C TYR A 22 -23.92 3.35 6.17
N THR A 23 -24.11 3.41 7.49
CA THR A 23 -25.40 3.73 8.12
C THR A 23 -25.23 4.92 9.06
N CYS A 24 -26.09 5.93 8.92
CA CYS A 24 -26.14 7.05 9.86
C CYS A 24 -27.58 7.45 10.20
N ASP A 25 -27.75 7.94 11.43
CA ASP A 25 -28.97 8.61 11.88
C ASP A 25 -28.79 10.12 11.67
N VAL A 26 -29.77 10.78 11.05
CA VAL A 26 -29.65 12.20 10.63
C VAL A 26 -30.73 13.05 11.29
N ALA A 27 -30.32 14.18 11.87
CA ALA A 27 -31.19 15.18 12.48
C ALA A 27 -30.80 16.59 11.99
N GLY A 28 -31.22 16.93 10.77
CA GLY A 28 -30.85 18.20 10.13
C GLY A 28 -29.34 18.29 9.88
N PRO A 29 -28.62 19.28 10.44
CA PRO A 29 -27.17 19.40 10.29
C PRO A 29 -26.38 18.40 11.15
N SER A 30 -27.03 17.75 12.12
CA SER A 30 -26.40 16.77 12.99
C SER A 30 -26.59 15.36 12.44
N TYR A 31 -25.55 14.54 12.53
CA TYR A 31 -25.64 13.12 12.21
C TYR A 31 -24.86 12.31 13.23
N ARG A 32 -25.24 11.03 13.35
CA ARG A 32 -24.51 10.03 14.11
C ARG A 32 -24.29 8.82 13.22
N THR A 33 -23.03 8.46 13.01
CA THR A 33 -22.68 7.20 12.36
C THR A 33 -23.08 6.02 13.26
N ALA A 34 -23.88 5.11 12.73
CA ALA A 34 -24.23 3.84 13.36
C ALA A 34 -23.33 2.71 12.86
N GLU A 35 -22.95 2.75 11.59
CA GLU A 35 -22.08 1.76 10.94
C GLU A 35 -21.23 2.47 9.88
N ASP A 36 -19.93 2.18 9.87
CA ASP A 36 -19.00 2.61 8.83
C ASP A 36 -18.15 1.42 8.42
N GLY A 37 -18.62 0.68 7.41
CA GLY A 37 -17.91 -0.45 6.85
C GLY A 37 -16.72 -0.03 5.99
N VAL A 38 -16.69 1.23 5.52
CA VAL A 38 -15.60 1.76 4.69
C VAL A 38 -14.37 2.05 5.55
N ARG A 39 -14.55 2.57 6.76
CA ARG A 39 -13.45 2.84 7.70
C ARG A 39 -13.19 1.66 8.62
N ARG A 40 -13.05 0.47 8.04
CA ARG A 40 -12.68 -0.77 8.72
C ARG A 40 -11.78 -1.60 7.83
N CYS A 41 -10.56 -1.88 8.30
CA CYS A 41 -9.65 -2.74 7.55
C CYS A 41 -10.15 -4.19 7.51
N VAL A 42 -10.16 -4.78 6.32
CA VAL A 42 -10.53 -6.20 6.14
C VAL A 42 -9.51 -7.15 6.79
N GLN A 43 -8.22 -6.80 6.83
CA GLN A 43 -7.18 -7.68 7.37
C GLN A 43 -7.13 -7.69 8.90
N CYS A 44 -7.25 -6.54 9.56
CA CYS A 44 -7.10 -6.45 11.02
C CYS A 44 -8.35 -5.96 11.77
N GLY A 45 -9.36 -5.46 11.07
CA GLY A 45 -10.58 -4.91 11.68
C GLY A 45 -10.42 -3.54 12.33
N ASP A 46 -9.25 -2.92 12.27
CA ASP A 46 -9.04 -1.57 12.83
C ASP A 46 -9.90 -0.53 12.10
N THR A 47 -10.39 0.43 12.88
CA THR A 47 -11.25 1.54 12.47
C THR A 47 -10.64 2.91 12.79
N THR A 48 -9.41 2.95 13.29
CA THR A 48 -8.76 4.18 13.80
C THR A 48 -7.64 4.71 12.92
N ASP A 49 -7.30 4.02 11.84
CA ASP A 49 -6.29 4.51 10.90
C ASP A 49 -6.67 5.86 10.27
N SER A 50 -5.64 6.62 9.95
CA SER A 50 -5.62 7.90 9.25
C SER A 50 -6.31 7.85 7.88
N SER A 51 -6.08 6.79 7.11
CA SER A 51 -6.67 6.61 5.78
C SER A 51 -6.88 5.13 5.46
N TYR A 52 -7.74 4.88 4.46
CA TYR A 52 -8.10 3.55 4.01
C TYR A 52 -8.02 3.51 2.48
N THR A 53 -7.45 2.43 1.95
CA THR A 53 -7.25 2.24 0.51
C THR A 53 -7.85 0.90 0.09
N HIS A 54 -8.61 0.90 -0.99
CA HIS A 54 -9.10 -0.34 -1.58
C HIS A 54 -8.00 -1.05 -2.36
N CYS A 55 -8.02 -2.38 -2.33
CA CYS A 55 -7.19 -3.22 -3.17
C CYS A 55 -7.85 -3.40 -4.55
N ASP A 56 -7.12 -3.11 -5.61
CA ASP A 56 -7.65 -3.19 -6.98
C ASP A 56 -7.80 -4.65 -7.48
N ASN A 57 -7.21 -5.62 -6.77
CA ASN A 57 -7.34 -7.05 -7.09
C ASN A 57 -8.65 -7.66 -6.60
N CYS A 58 -9.06 -7.38 -5.36
CA CYS A 58 -10.22 -8.03 -4.72
C CYS A 58 -11.27 -7.07 -4.18
N GLY A 59 -10.99 -5.76 -4.13
CA GLY A 59 -11.89 -4.74 -3.59
C GLY A 59 -11.93 -4.63 -2.07
N SER A 60 -11.06 -5.34 -1.35
CA SER A 60 -10.91 -5.18 0.11
C SER A 60 -10.46 -3.75 0.46
N ILE A 61 -11.03 -3.13 1.50
CA ILE A 61 -10.58 -1.83 2.03
C ILE A 61 -9.65 -2.08 3.22
N ASN A 62 -8.47 -1.46 3.20
CA ASN A 62 -7.39 -1.78 4.12
C ASN A 62 -6.76 -0.51 4.71
N CYS A 63 -6.26 -0.65 5.93
CA CYS A 63 -5.48 0.37 6.63
C CYS A 63 -4.09 0.50 5.99
N THR A 64 -3.31 1.53 6.35
CA THR A 64 -2.01 1.82 5.72
C THR A 64 -0.99 0.70 5.92
N ASP A 65 -1.13 -0.09 6.98
CA ASP A 65 -0.24 -1.22 7.29
C ASP A 65 -0.57 -2.50 6.49
N HIS A 66 -1.76 -2.57 5.89
CA HIS A 66 -2.26 -3.77 5.21
C HIS A 66 -2.53 -3.54 3.71
N ILE A 67 -1.93 -2.48 3.16
CA ILE A 67 -1.93 -2.18 1.74
C ILE A 67 -0.49 -1.99 1.28
N GLU A 68 -0.18 -2.56 0.13
CA GLU A 68 1.10 -2.50 -0.54
C GLU A 68 0.89 -2.03 -1.99
N THR A 69 1.98 -1.78 -2.70
CA THR A 69 1.92 -1.41 -4.12
C THR A 69 2.30 -2.60 -4.99
N GLU A 70 1.41 -2.97 -5.91
CA GLU A 70 1.67 -3.97 -6.94
C GLU A 70 2.77 -3.48 -7.86
N ARG A 71 3.83 -4.28 -8.02
CA ARG A 71 5.05 -3.82 -8.67
C ARG A 71 4.89 -3.64 -10.19
N LEU A 72 4.14 -4.50 -10.88
CA LEU A 72 4.05 -4.47 -12.33
C LEU A 72 3.22 -3.28 -12.84
N VAL A 73 2.08 -2.99 -12.21
CA VAL A 73 1.14 -1.94 -12.64
C VAL A 73 1.14 -0.68 -11.76
N GLY A 74 1.61 -0.77 -10.52
CA GLY A 74 1.67 0.36 -9.58
C GLY A 74 0.40 0.58 -8.75
N ASP A 75 -0.56 -0.33 -8.86
CA ASP A 75 -1.87 -0.23 -8.22
C ASP A 75 -1.85 -0.83 -6.79
N PRO A 76 -2.78 -0.46 -5.89
CA PRO A 76 -2.82 -0.99 -4.54
C PRO A 76 -3.18 -2.48 -4.47
N VAL A 77 -2.45 -3.22 -3.64
CA VAL A 77 -2.71 -4.63 -3.32
C VAL A 77 -2.76 -4.85 -1.82
N CYS A 78 -3.78 -5.55 -1.30
CA CYS A 78 -3.83 -5.85 0.12
C CYS A 78 -2.86 -6.98 0.48
N THR A 79 -2.40 -7.00 1.73
CA THR A 79 -1.49 -8.04 2.22
C THR A 79 -2.08 -9.45 2.16
N GLY A 80 -3.41 -9.58 2.14
CA GLY A 80 -4.11 -10.86 1.95
C GLY A 80 -4.06 -11.39 0.51
N CYS A 81 -3.95 -10.50 -0.49
CA CYS A 81 -3.82 -10.87 -1.91
C CYS A 81 -2.37 -10.89 -2.40
N ALA A 82 -1.49 -10.16 -1.73
CA ALA A 82 -0.15 -9.91 -2.23
C ALA A 82 0.71 -11.18 -2.27
N VAL A 83 1.14 -11.57 -3.47
CA VAL A 83 2.22 -12.52 -3.68
C VAL A 83 3.54 -11.76 -3.64
N THR A 84 4.55 -12.33 -2.98
CA THR A 84 5.85 -11.65 -2.81
C THR A 84 6.96 -12.22 -3.69
N GLY A 85 7.90 -11.36 -4.05
CA GLY A 85 9.17 -11.72 -4.67
C GLY A 85 10.33 -10.87 -4.13
N GLN A 86 11.55 -11.39 -4.18
CA GLN A 86 12.76 -10.67 -3.78
C GLN A 86 13.52 -10.21 -5.02
N PHE A 87 13.70 -8.90 -5.16
CA PHE A 87 14.42 -8.28 -6.29
C PHE A 87 15.38 -7.24 -5.75
N PHE A 88 16.68 -7.41 -6.05
CA PHE A 88 17.77 -6.56 -5.53
C PHE A 88 17.69 -6.29 -4.01
N PHE A 89 17.47 -7.34 -3.21
CA PHE A 89 17.31 -7.26 -1.74
C PHE A 89 16.10 -6.44 -1.27
N SER A 90 15.12 -6.21 -2.13
CA SER A 90 13.84 -5.56 -1.80
C SER A 90 12.69 -6.53 -2.04
N THR A 91 11.78 -6.62 -1.07
CA THR A 91 10.49 -7.30 -1.24
C THR A 91 9.62 -6.50 -2.19
N LYS A 92 9.08 -7.17 -3.22
CA LYS A 92 8.08 -6.64 -4.14
C LYS A 92 6.79 -7.44 -4.03
N TYR A 93 5.68 -6.77 -4.25
CA TYR A 93 4.33 -7.32 -4.11
C TYR A 93 3.64 -7.39 -5.47
N PHE A 94 2.87 -8.45 -5.68
CA PHE A 94 2.22 -8.78 -6.95
C PHE A 94 0.80 -9.26 -6.70
N TYR A 95 -0.08 -9.11 -7.68
CA TYR A 95 -1.43 -9.66 -7.59
C TYR A 95 -1.48 -11.17 -7.64
N SER A 96 -0.52 -11.79 -8.32
CA SER A 96 -0.52 -13.22 -8.54
C SER A 96 0.90 -13.74 -8.79
N GLU A 97 1.02 -15.06 -8.74
CA GLU A 97 2.23 -15.77 -9.16
C GLU A 97 2.59 -15.49 -10.63
N ALA A 98 1.59 -15.33 -11.51
CA ALA A 98 1.81 -15.02 -12.92
C ALA A 98 2.39 -13.61 -13.10
N ASN A 99 1.88 -12.61 -12.38
CA ASN A 99 2.42 -11.25 -12.39
C ASN A 99 3.88 -11.24 -11.89
N ARG A 100 4.17 -11.99 -10.82
CA ARG A 100 5.52 -12.12 -10.28
C ARG A 100 6.47 -12.75 -11.30
N GLU A 101 6.04 -13.80 -11.98
CA GLU A 101 6.88 -14.51 -12.95
C GLU A 101 7.14 -13.65 -14.19
N GLN A 102 6.10 -12.96 -14.70
CA GLN A 102 6.28 -11.98 -15.76
C GLN A 102 7.33 -10.94 -15.39
N PHE A 103 7.22 -10.35 -14.20
CA PHE A 103 8.20 -9.36 -13.74
C PHE A 103 9.60 -9.97 -13.57
N ARG A 104 9.70 -11.24 -13.17
CA ARG A 104 10.99 -11.94 -13.05
C ARG A 104 11.67 -12.10 -14.41
N GLU A 105 10.94 -12.52 -15.43
CA GLU A 105 11.47 -12.65 -16.79
C GLU A 105 11.97 -11.29 -17.32
N GLU A 106 11.18 -10.22 -17.10
CA GLU A 106 11.58 -8.85 -17.43
C GLU A 106 12.86 -8.45 -16.66
N TYR A 107 12.88 -8.65 -15.34
CA TYR A 107 14.02 -8.35 -14.47
C TYR A 107 15.30 -9.09 -14.86
N GLU A 108 15.20 -10.35 -15.30
CA GLU A 108 16.33 -11.14 -15.76
C GLU A 108 16.88 -10.69 -17.12
N SER A 109 16.10 -9.93 -17.89
CA SER A 109 16.55 -9.30 -19.14
C SER A 109 17.15 -7.90 -18.95
N MET A 110 16.86 -7.24 -17.82
CA MET A 110 17.29 -5.87 -17.53
C MET A 110 18.80 -5.73 -17.34
N ALA A 111 19.30 -4.53 -17.62
CA ALA A 111 20.69 -4.18 -17.32
C ALA A 111 20.93 -4.12 -15.79
N ILE A 112 22.18 -4.27 -15.37
CA ILE A 112 22.53 -4.32 -13.93
C ILE A 112 22.07 -3.06 -13.17
N HIS A 113 22.18 -1.88 -13.81
CA HIS A 113 21.78 -0.62 -13.18
C HIS A 113 20.25 -0.50 -13.02
N GLU A 114 19.46 -1.00 -13.99
CA GLU A 114 18.00 -1.06 -13.91
C GLU A 114 17.57 -2.01 -12.78
N ARG A 115 18.20 -3.19 -12.70
CA ARG A 115 17.97 -4.12 -11.59
C ARG A 115 18.28 -3.50 -10.23
N ALA A 116 19.31 -2.66 -10.15
CA ALA A 116 19.69 -1.99 -8.92
C ALA A 116 18.61 -0.99 -8.46
N MET A 117 17.94 -0.34 -9.40
CA MET A 117 16.87 0.63 -9.12
C MET A 117 15.63 0.02 -8.45
N GLU A 118 15.52 -1.32 -8.41
CA GLU A 118 14.50 -1.99 -7.60
C GLU A 118 14.68 -1.78 -6.10
N ASN A 119 15.86 -1.35 -5.64
CA ASN A 119 16.07 -0.98 -4.24
C ASN A 119 16.65 0.44 -4.12
N PRO A 120 15.82 1.48 -4.28
CA PRO A 120 16.27 2.87 -4.20
C PRO A 120 17.02 3.19 -2.90
N PRO A 121 16.58 2.73 -1.71
CA PRO A 121 17.32 2.95 -0.46
C PRO A 121 18.73 2.36 -0.49
N LEU A 122 18.88 1.13 -0.99
CA LEU A 122 20.19 0.48 -1.08
C LEU A 122 21.10 1.21 -2.07
N VAL A 123 20.57 1.62 -3.22
CA VAL A 123 21.32 2.42 -4.21
C VAL A 123 21.77 3.75 -3.63
N ALA A 124 20.88 4.48 -2.95
CA ALA A 124 21.21 5.73 -2.29
C ALA A 124 22.29 5.54 -1.20
N GLY A 125 22.16 4.49 -0.40
CA GLY A 125 23.15 4.14 0.63
C GLY A 125 24.52 3.81 0.04
N ALA A 126 24.56 3.01 -1.04
CA ALA A 126 25.80 2.65 -1.72
C ALA A 126 26.49 3.87 -2.36
N ALA A 127 25.70 4.78 -2.96
CA ALA A 127 26.22 6.02 -3.53
C ALA A 127 26.86 6.91 -2.45
N LEU A 128 26.17 7.10 -1.31
CA LEU A 128 26.70 7.87 -0.19
C LEU A 128 27.97 7.25 0.39
N ALA A 129 27.99 5.92 0.59
CA ALA A 129 29.16 5.22 1.09
C ALA A 129 30.37 5.39 0.16
N THR A 130 30.15 5.32 -1.15
CA THR A 130 31.21 5.52 -2.15
C THR A 130 31.77 6.94 -2.09
N LEU A 131 30.90 7.95 -1.98
CA LEU A 131 31.33 9.34 -1.83
C LEU A 131 32.19 9.54 -0.57
N LEU A 132 31.74 9.00 0.56
CA LEU A 132 32.49 9.08 1.82
C LEU A 132 33.84 8.36 1.74
N ALA A 133 33.90 7.21 1.08
CA ALA A 133 35.14 6.48 0.86
C ALA A 133 36.14 7.29 0.01
N VAL A 134 35.66 7.94 -1.06
CA VAL A 134 36.50 8.82 -1.88
C VAL A 134 37.01 10.00 -1.07
N LEU A 135 36.15 10.68 -0.30
CA LEU A 135 36.56 11.79 0.56
C LEU A 135 37.61 11.36 1.60
N PHE A 136 37.42 10.18 2.20
CA PHE A 136 38.39 9.62 3.14
C PHE A 136 39.75 9.36 2.49
N VAL A 137 39.78 8.80 1.27
CA VAL A 137 41.02 8.57 0.53
C VAL A 137 41.70 9.90 0.18
N LEU A 138 40.94 10.90 -0.28
CA LEU A 138 41.49 12.22 -0.61
C LEU A 138 42.11 12.90 0.62
N PHE A 139 41.46 12.79 1.78
CA PHE A 139 41.99 13.27 3.05
C PHE A 139 43.25 12.50 3.47
N ALA A 140 43.24 11.17 3.36
CA ALA A 140 44.39 10.33 3.75
C ALA A 140 45.65 10.59 2.90
N VAL A 141 45.49 11.00 1.64
CA VAL A 141 46.60 11.31 0.72
C VAL A 141 46.97 12.82 0.75
N GLY A 142 46.29 13.62 1.59
CA GLY A 142 46.58 15.05 1.76
C GLY A 142 46.17 15.92 0.58
N VAL A 143 45.23 15.46 -0.24
CA VAL A 143 44.58 16.27 -1.28
C VAL A 143 43.53 17.19 -0.66
N LEU A 144 42.92 16.74 0.44
CA LEU A 144 41.91 17.43 1.24
C LEU A 144 42.38 17.60 2.69
#